data_AF-A0A292R3Z5-F1
#
_entry.id   AF-A0A292R3Z5-F1
#
_cell.length_a   1.000
_cell.length_b   1.000
_cell.length_c   1.000
_cell.angle_alpha   90.00
_cell.angle_beta   90.00
_cell.angle_gamma   90.00
#
_symmetry.space_group_name_H-M   'P 1'
#
loop_
_entity.id
_entity.type
_entity.pdbx_description
1 polymer ?
#
loop_
_entity_poly.entity_id
_entity_poly.type
_entity_poly.pdbx_seq_one_letter_code
_entity_poly.pdbx_strand_id
1 'polypeptide(L)'
;IKGDSNIIQGGSDKDNIKINGDNNTANGGAESDSFMVSNGNNNTIDGEGGERNTLIDNGKNTVYTNAVDITPRPFELNIKVDIGSGSDKYISTSISFNLFDFSVDFSTAEGALESLESIDEMLSSVSDQLLNIGNTINRLESVSEAQSIKLNNLISFRSTMRDADIAEESSNYIRYQILQQASATLLASSRNLKAQNVMGLLNSV
;
A
#
# COMPACT_ATOMS: atom_id res chain seq x y z
N ILE A 1 -33.33 6.05 -15.16
CA ILE A 1 -34.04 4.84 -14.66
C ILE A 1 -33.76 4.68 -13.18
N LYS A 2 -34.81 4.58 -12.36
CA LYS A 2 -34.70 4.15 -10.97
C LYS A 2 -35.54 2.88 -10.79
N GLY A 3 -34.99 1.88 -10.10
CA GLY A 3 -35.65 0.59 -9.86
C GLY A 3 -35.05 -0.56 -10.67
N ASP A 4 -35.66 -1.74 -10.54
CA ASP A 4 -35.08 -3.00 -11.03
C ASP A 4 -35.84 -3.54 -12.25
N SER A 5 -35.15 -4.35 -13.07
CA SER A 5 -35.73 -5.07 -14.21
C SER A 5 -36.42 -4.20 -15.26
N ASN A 6 -35.98 -2.95 -15.42
CA ASN A 6 -36.49 -2.07 -16.48
C ASN A 6 -35.76 -2.33 -17.79
N ILE A 7 -36.44 -2.06 -18.90
CA ILE A 7 -35.85 -2.09 -20.25
C ILE A 7 -36.07 -0.72 -20.87
N ILE A 8 -35.00 -0.09 -21.34
CA ILE A 8 -35.04 1.16 -22.11
C ILE A 8 -34.46 0.93 -23.49
N GLN A 9 -35.13 1.53 -24.47
CA GLN A 9 -34.69 1.62 -25.85
C GLN A 9 -34.54 3.10 -26.21
N GLY A 10 -33.33 3.50 -26.56
CA GLY A 10 -33.02 4.81 -27.10
C GLY A 10 -33.52 4.99 -28.54
N GLY A 11 -33.53 6.24 -28.97
CA GLY A 11 -34.13 6.70 -30.21
C GLY A 11 -33.14 6.88 -31.35
N SER A 12 -33.46 7.81 -32.25
CA SER A 12 -32.57 8.20 -33.36
C SER A 12 -31.69 9.39 -33.02
N ASP A 13 -31.88 10.01 -31.87
CA ASP A 13 -31.09 11.12 -31.37
C ASP A 13 -30.07 10.61 -30.36
N LYS A 14 -29.16 11.48 -29.90
CA LYS A 14 -28.22 11.14 -28.83
C LYS A 14 -28.95 11.03 -27.50
N ASP A 15 -28.86 9.88 -26.87
CA ASP A 15 -29.48 9.58 -25.59
C ASP A 15 -28.49 9.62 -24.43
N ASN A 16 -28.98 10.08 -23.28
CA ASN A 16 -28.26 10.05 -22.00
C ASN A 16 -29.03 9.18 -21.03
N ILE A 17 -28.61 7.92 -20.86
CA ILE A 17 -29.33 6.92 -20.07
C ILE A 17 -28.60 6.65 -18.76
N LYS A 18 -29.21 7.11 -17.66
CA LYS A 18 -28.73 6.85 -16.29
C LYS A 18 -29.52 5.70 -15.64
N ILE A 19 -28.84 4.74 -15.04
CA ILE A 19 -29.41 3.54 -14.41
C ILE A 19 -29.09 3.53 -12.92
N ASN A 20 -30.10 3.30 -12.07
CA ASN A 20 -29.94 3.06 -10.65
C ASN A 20 -30.87 1.92 -10.21
N GLY A 21 -30.31 0.73 -10.00
CA GLY A 21 -31.02 -0.50 -9.64
C GLY A 21 -30.47 -1.74 -10.34
N ASP A 22 -31.09 -2.88 -10.10
CA ASP A 22 -30.61 -4.19 -10.51
C ASP A 22 -31.30 -4.74 -11.77
N ASN A 23 -30.59 -5.53 -12.57
CA ASN A 23 -31.10 -6.27 -13.73
C ASN A 23 -31.78 -5.39 -14.81
N ASN A 24 -31.37 -4.13 -14.96
CA ASN A 24 -31.92 -3.27 -16.01
C ASN A 24 -31.21 -3.50 -17.35
N THR A 25 -31.92 -3.25 -18.45
CA THR A 25 -31.37 -3.26 -19.81
C THR A 25 -31.51 -1.87 -20.44
N ALA A 26 -30.45 -1.34 -21.04
CA ALA A 26 -30.48 -0.07 -21.76
C ALA A 26 -29.84 -0.22 -23.14
N ASN A 27 -30.60 0.13 -24.18
CA ASN A 27 -30.17 0.12 -25.56
C ASN A 27 -30.06 1.56 -26.09
N GLY A 28 -29.01 1.89 -26.84
CA GLY A 28 -28.67 3.26 -27.26
C GLY A 28 -29.46 3.78 -28.45
N GLY A 29 -29.57 2.97 -29.52
CA GLY A 29 -30.24 3.38 -30.74
C GLY A 29 -29.26 3.75 -31.86
N ALA A 30 -29.54 4.82 -32.61
CA ALA A 30 -28.84 5.07 -33.87
C ALA A 30 -27.59 5.97 -33.75
N GLU A 31 -27.53 6.84 -32.75
CA GLU A 31 -26.53 7.89 -32.60
C GLU A 31 -25.48 7.55 -31.53
N SER A 32 -24.57 8.47 -31.23
CA SER A 32 -23.56 8.27 -30.16
C SER A 32 -24.14 8.60 -28.78
N ASP A 33 -24.43 7.56 -28.01
CA ASP A 33 -25.15 7.62 -26.74
C ASP A 33 -24.23 7.55 -25.52
N SER A 34 -24.70 8.11 -24.41
CA SER A 34 -24.03 8.09 -23.12
C SER A 34 -24.82 7.28 -22.11
N PHE A 35 -24.17 6.33 -21.47
CA PHE A 35 -24.74 5.49 -20.44
C PHE A 35 -24.02 5.72 -19.11
N MET A 36 -24.78 5.74 -18.02
CA MET A 36 -24.23 5.74 -16.67
C MET A 36 -24.97 4.75 -15.80
N VAL A 37 -24.28 3.71 -15.31
CA VAL A 37 -24.75 2.90 -14.18
C VAL A 37 -24.25 3.57 -12.91
N SER A 38 -25.16 4.20 -12.17
CA SER A 38 -24.83 4.87 -10.91
C SER A 38 -24.66 3.88 -9.77
N ASN A 39 -25.45 2.80 -9.76
CA ASN A 39 -25.37 1.70 -8.80
C ASN A 39 -26.21 0.51 -9.29
N GLY A 40 -26.01 -0.65 -8.67
CA GLY A 40 -26.80 -1.86 -8.87
C GLY A 40 -26.00 -3.01 -9.50
N ASN A 41 -26.67 -4.14 -9.71
CA ASN A 41 -26.06 -5.39 -10.15
C ASN A 41 -26.68 -5.90 -11.46
N ASN A 42 -25.88 -6.58 -12.27
CA ASN A 42 -26.30 -7.33 -13.46
C ASN A 42 -27.06 -6.48 -14.50
N ASN A 43 -26.66 -5.22 -14.68
CA ASN A 43 -27.25 -4.38 -15.71
C ASN A 43 -26.68 -4.76 -17.08
N THR A 44 -27.47 -4.62 -18.13
CA THR A 44 -27.07 -4.89 -19.52
C THR A 44 -27.16 -3.61 -20.33
N ILE A 45 -26.11 -3.30 -21.09
CA ILE A 45 -26.00 -2.09 -21.90
C ILE A 45 -25.61 -2.49 -23.33
N ASP A 46 -26.36 -2.01 -24.30
CA ASP A 46 -26.00 -2.13 -25.70
C ASP A 46 -26.06 -0.74 -26.34
N GLY A 47 -24.91 -0.24 -26.79
CA GLY A 47 -24.88 1.01 -27.57
C GLY A 47 -25.63 0.90 -28.91
N GLU A 48 -25.90 -0.32 -29.39
CA GLU A 48 -26.48 -0.61 -30.71
C GLU A 48 -25.71 0.06 -31.86
N GLY A 49 -26.26 1.13 -32.45
CA GLY A 49 -25.66 1.92 -33.50
C GLY A 49 -24.67 2.96 -32.96
N GLY A 50 -24.51 4.08 -33.66
CA GLY A 50 -23.59 5.13 -33.22
C GLY A 50 -22.10 4.85 -33.46
N GLU A 51 -21.34 5.90 -33.77
CA GLU A 51 -19.89 5.76 -33.94
C GLU A 51 -19.14 5.72 -32.60
N ARG A 52 -19.68 6.30 -31.54
CA ARG A 52 -18.98 6.44 -30.26
C ARG A 52 -19.90 6.50 -29.05
N ASN A 53 -20.46 5.36 -28.67
CA ASN A 53 -21.17 5.25 -27.39
C ASN A 53 -20.20 5.18 -26.21
N THR A 54 -20.56 5.81 -25.10
CA THR A 54 -19.74 5.85 -23.88
C THR A 54 -20.49 5.31 -22.69
N LEU A 55 -19.78 4.59 -21.81
CA LEU A 55 -20.33 4.04 -20.58
C LEU A 55 -19.50 4.50 -19.37
N ILE A 56 -20.18 4.87 -18.30
CA ILE A 56 -19.62 4.97 -16.95
C ILE A 56 -20.34 3.93 -16.08
N ASP A 57 -19.62 2.95 -15.58
CA ASP A 57 -20.15 1.84 -14.79
C ASP A 57 -19.62 1.88 -13.35
N ASN A 58 -20.48 2.33 -12.43
CA ASN A 58 -20.25 2.19 -10.99
C ASN A 58 -21.05 1.01 -10.39
N GLY A 59 -21.68 0.19 -11.24
CA GLY A 59 -22.41 -1.00 -10.84
C GLY A 59 -21.49 -2.22 -10.67
N LYS A 60 -22.11 -3.39 -10.49
CA LYS A 60 -21.42 -4.68 -10.45
C LYS A 60 -21.98 -5.60 -11.51
N ASN A 61 -21.10 -6.37 -12.15
CA ASN A 61 -21.46 -7.33 -13.20
C ASN A 61 -22.27 -6.69 -14.33
N THR A 62 -22.02 -5.41 -14.65
CA THR A 62 -22.63 -4.80 -15.82
C THR A 62 -22.03 -5.46 -17.06
N VAL A 63 -22.91 -5.93 -17.95
CA VAL A 63 -22.53 -6.43 -19.26
C VAL A 63 -22.77 -5.31 -20.26
N TYR A 64 -21.74 -4.91 -20.99
CA TYR A 64 -21.88 -3.87 -22.02
C TYR A 64 -21.37 -4.33 -23.38
N THR A 65 -22.01 -3.83 -24.42
CA THR A 65 -21.69 -4.07 -25.83
C THR A 65 -21.82 -2.76 -26.60
N ASN A 66 -21.05 -2.63 -27.69
CA ASN A 66 -21.05 -1.44 -28.56
C ASN A 66 -20.87 -0.09 -27.83
N ALA A 67 -20.24 -0.11 -26.65
CA ALA A 67 -19.95 1.07 -25.84
C ALA A 67 -18.52 1.02 -25.31
N VAL A 68 -17.89 2.19 -25.23
CA VAL A 68 -16.56 2.35 -24.63
C VAL A 68 -16.72 2.72 -23.16
N ASP A 69 -16.23 1.85 -22.28
CA ASP A 69 -16.14 2.15 -20.86
C ASP A 69 -15.09 3.25 -20.62
N ILE A 70 -15.58 4.40 -20.15
CA ILE A 70 -14.82 5.59 -19.78
C ILE A 70 -14.91 5.87 -18.28
N THR A 71 -15.29 4.87 -17.48
CA THR A 71 -15.39 5.00 -16.02
C THR A 71 -14.08 5.56 -15.45
N PRO A 72 -14.14 6.69 -14.70
CA PRO A 72 -12.96 7.28 -14.10
C PRO A 72 -12.22 6.26 -13.26
N ARG A 73 -10.96 6.00 -13.62
CA ARG A 73 -10.11 5.13 -12.83
C ARG A 73 -9.66 5.89 -11.59
N PRO A 74 -9.81 5.32 -10.38
CA PRO A 74 -9.28 5.94 -9.19
C PRO A 74 -7.76 6.12 -9.29
N PHE A 75 -7.27 7.15 -8.61
CA PHE A 75 -5.86 7.22 -8.26
C PHE A 75 -5.57 6.20 -7.16
N GLU A 76 -4.71 5.22 -7.47
CA GLU A 76 -4.28 4.19 -6.53
C GLU A 76 -2.88 4.51 -6.01
N LEU A 77 -2.74 4.60 -4.69
CA LEU A 77 -1.46 4.76 -4.00
C LEU A 77 -1.18 3.54 -3.13
N ASN A 78 -0.04 2.90 -3.37
CA ASN A 78 0.43 1.74 -2.61
C ASN A 78 1.81 2.05 -2.02
N ILE A 79 1.86 2.27 -0.71
CA ILE A 79 3.10 2.57 0.01
C ILE A 79 3.59 1.30 0.70
N LYS A 80 4.81 0.85 0.37
CA LYS A 80 5.45 -0.24 1.10
C LYS A 80 5.98 0.28 2.43
N VAL A 81 5.54 -0.31 3.54
CA VAL A 81 5.80 0.24 4.88
C VAL A 81 6.74 -0.59 5.75
N ASP A 82 7.21 -1.73 5.24
CA ASP A 82 8.23 -2.53 5.89
C ASP A 82 9.14 -3.17 4.83
N ILE A 83 10.43 -2.90 4.94
CA ILE A 83 11.45 -3.37 3.99
C ILE A 83 12.06 -4.64 4.57
N GLY A 84 11.93 -5.75 3.83
CA GLY A 84 12.46 -7.06 4.24
C GLY A 84 11.47 -7.99 4.92
N SER A 85 10.25 -7.53 5.22
CA SER A 85 9.10 -8.45 5.32
C SER A 85 8.64 -8.85 3.92
N GLY A 86 7.87 -9.94 3.81
CA GLY A 86 7.43 -10.52 2.54
C GLY A 86 6.66 -9.55 1.64
N SER A 87 6.07 -10.08 0.57
CA SER A 87 5.38 -9.32 -0.47
C SER A 87 4.17 -8.49 -0.01
N ASP A 88 3.79 -8.47 1.27
CA ASP A 88 2.40 -8.21 1.66
C ASP A 88 2.20 -7.02 2.63
N LYS A 89 3.22 -6.17 2.83
CA LYS A 89 3.15 -5.06 3.79
C LYS A 89 3.04 -3.70 3.11
N TYR A 90 1.82 -3.38 2.68
CA TYR A 90 1.47 -2.11 2.05
C TYR A 90 0.40 -1.37 2.85
N ILE A 91 0.47 -0.05 2.81
CA ILE A 91 -0.69 0.82 3.03
C ILE A 91 -1.17 1.22 1.63
N SER A 92 -2.40 0.81 1.31
CA SER A 92 -3.06 1.09 0.05
C SER A 92 -4.17 2.10 0.28
N THR A 93 -4.31 3.06 -0.63
CA THR A 93 -5.43 4.00 -0.67
C THR A 93 -5.83 4.27 -2.11
N SER A 94 -7.13 4.41 -2.31
CA SER A 94 -7.77 4.68 -3.60
C SER A 94 -8.54 5.98 -3.48
N ILE A 95 -8.29 6.93 -4.38
CA ILE A 95 -8.97 8.22 -4.41
C ILE A 95 -9.67 8.36 -5.75
N SER A 96 -10.99 8.51 -5.72
CA SER A 96 -11.78 8.73 -6.94
C SER A 96 -12.69 9.94 -6.77
N PHE A 97 -12.77 10.74 -7.83
CA PHE A 97 -13.80 11.75 -7.99
C PHE A 97 -14.52 11.49 -9.31
N ASN A 98 -15.80 11.13 -9.26
CA ASN A 98 -16.61 10.94 -10.46
C ASN A 98 -17.29 12.27 -10.82
N LEU A 99 -16.60 13.13 -11.59
CA LEU A 99 -17.14 14.44 -12.01
C LEU A 99 -17.90 14.39 -13.34
N PHE A 100 -18.01 13.24 -14.00
CA PHE A 100 -18.49 13.20 -15.38
C PHE A 100 -19.97 13.56 -15.55
N ASP A 101 -20.79 13.25 -14.55
CA ASP A 101 -22.22 13.58 -14.53
C ASP A 101 -22.51 14.83 -13.68
N PHE A 102 -21.48 15.55 -13.24
CA PHE A 102 -21.66 16.76 -12.46
C PHE A 102 -22.01 17.92 -13.38
N SER A 103 -23.29 18.28 -13.38
CA SER A 103 -23.81 19.44 -14.08
C SER A 103 -24.74 20.22 -13.16
N VAL A 104 -24.76 21.54 -13.33
CA VAL A 104 -25.63 22.43 -12.58
C VAL A 104 -26.36 23.35 -13.57
N ASP A 105 -27.67 23.46 -13.39
CA ASP A 105 -28.53 24.40 -14.12
C ASP A 105 -29.41 25.17 -13.14
N PHE A 106 -29.17 26.47 -13.03
CA PHE A 106 -29.95 27.38 -12.18
C PHE A 106 -30.98 28.21 -12.96
N SER A 107 -31.25 27.88 -14.23
CA SER A 107 -32.14 28.64 -15.10
C SER A 107 -33.63 28.47 -14.74
N THR A 108 -33.98 27.38 -14.06
CA THR A 108 -35.34 27.08 -13.59
C THR A 108 -35.34 26.72 -12.10
N ALA A 109 -36.50 26.83 -11.44
CA ALA A 109 -36.62 26.45 -10.03
C ALA A 109 -36.37 24.94 -9.80
N GLU A 110 -36.82 24.11 -10.74
CA GLU A 110 -36.61 22.65 -10.69
C GLU A 110 -35.14 22.30 -10.91
N GLY A 111 -34.52 22.85 -11.96
CA GLY A 111 -33.10 22.64 -12.22
C GLY A 111 -32.22 23.12 -11.07
N ALA A 112 -32.60 24.22 -10.40
CA ALA A 112 -31.88 24.70 -9.23
C ALA A 112 -31.96 23.72 -8.04
N LEU A 113 -33.10 23.05 -7.84
CA LEU A 113 -33.26 22.04 -6.81
C LEU A 113 -32.42 20.79 -7.12
N GLU A 114 -32.48 20.29 -8.36
CA GLU A 114 -31.66 19.15 -8.81
C GLU A 114 -30.16 19.47 -8.72
N SER A 115 -29.77 20.71 -9.04
CA SER A 115 -28.38 21.17 -8.92
C SER A 115 -27.90 21.18 -7.48
N LEU A 116 -28.76 21.57 -6.52
CA LEU A 116 -28.43 21.51 -5.09
C LEU A 116 -28.24 20.06 -4.62
N GLU A 117 -29.08 19.13 -5.08
CA GLU A 117 -28.91 17.70 -4.79
C GLU A 117 -27.59 17.17 -5.36
N SER A 118 -27.26 17.49 -6.62
CA SER A 118 -26.00 17.07 -7.24
C SER A 118 -24.76 17.64 -6.51
N ILE A 119 -24.84 18.89 -6.05
CA ILE A 119 -23.78 19.51 -5.23
C ILE A 119 -23.63 18.78 -3.90
N ASP A 120 -24.72 18.44 -3.22
CA ASP A 120 -24.68 17.73 -1.93
C ASP A 120 -24.06 16.34 -2.09
N GLU A 121 -24.44 15.59 -3.13
CA GLU A 121 -23.83 14.30 -3.47
C GLU A 121 -22.32 14.44 -3.72
N MET A 122 -21.90 15.48 -4.46
CA MET A 122 -20.49 15.73 -4.72
C MET A 122 -19.72 16.11 -3.45
N LEU A 123 -20.31 16.94 -2.58
CA LEU A 123 -19.70 17.31 -1.29
C LEU A 123 -19.57 16.10 -0.36
N SER A 124 -20.56 15.20 -0.36
CA SER A 124 -20.48 13.93 0.36
C SER A 124 -19.32 13.09 -0.19
N SER A 125 -19.23 12.92 -1.50
CA SER A 125 -18.13 12.18 -2.13
C SER A 125 -16.76 12.78 -1.77
N VAL A 126 -16.61 14.10 -1.79
CA VAL A 126 -15.36 14.77 -1.40
C VAL A 126 -15.03 14.49 0.07
N SER A 127 -16.02 14.57 0.95
CA SER A 127 -15.85 14.30 2.37
C SER A 127 -15.39 12.86 2.63
N ASP A 128 -15.96 11.89 1.92
CA ASP A 128 -15.56 10.48 1.99
C ASP A 128 -14.11 10.28 1.54
N GLN A 129 -13.68 10.94 0.45
CA GLN A 129 -12.29 10.90 0.01
C GLN A 129 -11.34 11.51 1.05
N LEU A 130 -11.71 12.64 1.67
CA LEU A 130 -10.90 13.27 2.73
C LEU A 130 -10.78 12.38 3.97
N LEU A 131 -11.87 11.71 4.37
CA LEU A 131 -11.84 10.74 5.47
C LEU A 131 -10.93 9.55 5.15
N ASN A 132 -10.97 9.03 3.92
CA ASN A 132 -10.08 7.96 3.49
C ASN A 132 -8.60 8.38 3.52
N ILE A 133 -8.29 9.60 3.05
CA ILE A 133 -6.94 10.17 3.13
C ILE A 133 -6.51 10.31 4.59
N GLY A 134 -7.35 10.87 5.47
CA GLY A 134 -7.06 11.03 6.89
C GLY A 134 -6.78 9.69 7.58
N ASN A 135 -7.59 8.66 7.31
CA ASN A 135 -7.37 7.30 7.81
C ASN A 135 -6.03 6.72 7.32
N THR A 136 -5.67 6.99 6.06
CA THR A 136 -4.40 6.56 5.48
C THR A 136 -3.22 7.24 6.18
N ILE A 137 -3.32 8.55 6.46
CA ILE A 137 -2.32 9.32 7.21
C ILE A 137 -2.15 8.75 8.62
N ASN A 138 -3.24 8.52 9.37
CA ASN A 138 -3.18 7.95 10.72
C ASN A 138 -2.47 6.58 10.74
N ARG A 139 -2.73 5.75 9.72
CA ARG A 139 -2.04 4.46 9.56
C ARG A 139 -0.56 4.64 9.24
N LEU A 140 -0.20 5.59 8.38
CA LEU A 140 1.20 5.90 8.07
C LEU A 140 1.96 6.39 9.30
N GLU A 141 1.36 7.24 10.12
CA GLU A 141 1.93 7.69 11.40
C GLU A 141 2.16 6.52 12.36
N SER A 142 1.14 5.67 12.54
CA SER A 142 1.24 4.47 13.39
C SER A 142 2.38 3.53 12.93
N VAL A 143 2.51 3.33 11.61
CA VAL A 143 3.60 2.49 11.09
C VAL A 143 4.96 3.18 11.22
N SER A 144 5.03 4.49 11.04
CA SER A 144 6.25 5.27 11.25
C SER A 144 6.77 5.13 12.68
N GLU A 145 5.88 5.21 13.67
CA GLU A 145 6.22 5.01 15.09
C GLU A 145 6.71 3.58 15.34
N ALA A 146 5.98 2.58 14.84
CA ALA A 146 6.35 1.17 14.98
C ALA A 146 7.72 0.87 14.33
N GLN A 147 8.00 1.43 13.16
CA GLN A 147 9.29 1.29 12.48
C GLN A 147 10.42 1.98 13.25
N SER A 148 10.16 3.14 13.85
CA SER A 148 11.14 3.84 14.69
C SER A 148 11.51 3.01 15.93
N ILE A 149 10.54 2.38 16.60
CA ILE A 149 10.80 1.47 17.72
C ILE A 149 11.61 0.25 17.24
N LYS A 150 11.21 -0.37 16.12
CA LYS A 150 11.93 -1.51 15.53
C LYS A 150 13.38 -1.15 15.22
N LEU A 151 13.63 0.02 14.63
CA LEU A 151 14.97 0.51 14.34
C LEU A 151 15.81 0.68 15.60
N ASN A 152 15.27 1.31 16.66
CA ASN A 152 15.97 1.47 17.93
C ASN A 152 16.33 0.13 18.57
N ASN A 153 15.40 -0.82 18.56
CA ASN A 153 15.66 -2.18 19.04
C ASN A 153 16.77 -2.85 18.24
N LEU A 154 16.75 -2.76 16.91
CA LEU A 154 17.81 -3.32 16.05
C LEU A 154 19.18 -2.69 16.30
N ILE A 155 19.24 -1.37 16.51
CA ILE A 155 20.48 -0.68 16.87
C ILE A 155 21.02 -1.19 18.21
N SER A 156 20.15 -1.33 19.21
CA SER A 156 20.52 -1.86 20.53
C SER A 156 21.04 -3.30 20.45
N PHE A 157 20.30 -4.20 19.77
CA PHE A 157 20.73 -5.58 19.53
C PHE A 157 22.08 -5.64 18.82
N ARG A 158 22.29 -4.82 17.79
CA ARG A 158 23.55 -4.75 17.06
C ARG A 158 24.70 -4.27 17.94
N SER A 159 24.45 -3.32 18.84
CA SER A 159 25.47 -2.87 19.82
C SER A 159 25.87 -4.02 20.74
N THR A 160 24.88 -4.72 21.31
CA THR A 160 25.14 -5.85 22.22
C THR A 160 25.90 -6.99 21.54
N MET A 161 25.55 -7.33 20.29
CA MET A 161 26.30 -8.33 19.52
C MET A 161 27.75 -7.90 19.32
N ARG A 162 27.97 -6.66 18.89
CA ARG A 162 29.33 -6.13 18.69
C ARG A 162 30.13 -6.11 19.99
N ASP A 163 29.53 -5.71 21.09
CA ASP A 163 30.19 -5.66 22.40
C ASP A 163 30.57 -7.07 22.88
N ALA A 164 29.72 -8.07 22.63
CA ALA A 164 30.03 -9.47 22.90
C ALA A 164 31.20 -9.99 22.05
N ASP A 165 31.19 -9.70 20.74
CA ASP A 165 32.29 -10.08 19.83
C ASP A 165 33.63 -9.43 20.27
N ILE A 166 33.59 -8.16 20.68
CA ILE A 166 34.77 -7.45 21.20
C ILE A 166 35.25 -8.08 22.51
N ALA A 167 34.33 -8.45 23.41
CA ALA A 167 34.67 -9.09 24.68
C ALA A 167 35.30 -10.47 24.46
N GLU A 168 34.80 -11.26 23.50
CA GLU A 168 35.38 -12.55 23.11
C GLU A 168 36.79 -12.38 22.55
N GLU A 169 36.98 -11.46 21.60
CA GLU A 169 38.29 -11.19 21.00
C GLU A 169 39.29 -10.66 22.03
N SER A 170 38.84 -9.79 22.95
CA SER A 170 39.66 -9.27 24.05
C SER A 170 40.09 -10.39 25.00
N SER A 171 39.18 -11.31 25.35
CA SER A 171 39.47 -12.47 26.19
C SER A 171 40.49 -13.40 25.52
N ASN A 172 40.32 -13.66 24.23
CA ASN A 172 41.25 -14.46 23.44
C ASN A 172 42.64 -13.79 23.38
N TYR A 173 42.69 -12.49 23.12
CA TYR A 173 43.94 -11.71 23.11
C TYR A 173 44.66 -11.78 24.46
N ILE A 174 43.95 -11.57 25.58
CA ILE A 174 44.51 -11.68 26.93
C ILE A 174 45.01 -13.11 27.18
N ARG A 175 44.24 -14.13 26.80
CA ARG A 175 44.66 -15.54 26.92
C ARG A 175 45.97 -15.80 26.19
N TYR A 176 46.12 -15.29 24.96
CA TYR A 176 47.36 -15.42 24.19
C TYR A 176 48.52 -14.67 24.83
N GLN A 177 48.30 -13.46 25.37
CA GLN A 177 49.34 -12.73 26.10
C GLN A 177 49.80 -13.49 27.37
N ILE A 178 48.87 -14.01 28.16
CA ILE A 178 49.18 -14.81 29.36
C ILE A 178 49.98 -16.06 28.97
N LEU A 179 49.57 -16.78 27.92
CA LEU A 179 50.30 -17.96 27.43
C LEU A 179 51.71 -17.62 26.96
N GLN A 180 51.91 -16.48 26.29
CA GLN A 180 53.23 -16.02 25.88
C GLN A 180 54.13 -15.69 27.09
N GLN A 181 53.61 -14.95 28.08
CA GLN A 181 54.35 -14.63 29.30
C GLN A 181 54.67 -15.88 30.15
N ALA A 182 53.70 -16.80 30.27
CA ALA A 182 53.90 -18.08 30.96
C ALA A 182 54.95 -18.95 30.24
N SER A 183 54.91 -19.02 28.91
CA SER A 183 55.91 -19.74 28.11
C SER A 183 57.30 -19.15 28.27
N ALA A 184 57.43 -17.82 28.23
CA ALA A 184 58.70 -17.13 28.47
C ALA A 184 59.24 -17.40 29.89
N THR A 185 58.36 -17.34 30.90
CA THR A 185 58.72 -17.59 32.31
C THR A 185 59.13 -19.05 32.51
N LEU A 186 58.36 -20.01 32.01
CA LEU A 186 58.69 -21.44 32.07
C LEU A 186 60.02 -21.74 31.38
N LEU A 187 60.28 -21.14 30.21
CA LEU A 187 61.56 -21.28 29.52
C LEU A 187 62.72 -20.72 30.34
N ALA A 188 62.56 -19.54 30.96
CA ALA A 188 63.56 -18.93 31.81
C ALA A 188 63.82 -19.75 33.10
N SER A 189 62.76 -20.15 33.81
CA SER A 189 62.84 -20.98 35.02
C SER A 189 63.42 -22.36 34.74
N SER A 190 63.02 -23.02 33.64
CA SER A 190 63.56 -24.34 33.24
C SER A 190 65.06 -24.26 32.90
N ARG A 191 65.50 -23.20 32.21
CA ARG A 191 66.93 -22.96 31.95
C ARG A 191 67.71 -22.75 33.24
N ASN A 192 67.22 -21.89 34.15
CA ASN A 192 67.91 -21.59 35.41
C ASN A 192 68.01 -22.81 36.34
N LEU A 193 66.92 -23.56 36.49
CA LEU A 193 66.91 -24.76 37.34
C LEU A 193 67.78 -25.89 36.78
N LYS A 194 67.76 -26.11 35.46
CA LYS A 194 68.68 -27.09 34.82
C LYS A 194 70.14 -26.68 35.00
N ALA A 195 70.47 -25.40 34.82
CA ALA A 195 71.84 -24.92 35.00
C ALA A 195 72.32 -25.06 36.45
N GLN A 196 71.48 -24.71 37.43
CA GLN A 196 71.84 -24.86 38.85
C GLN A 196 71.96 -26.31 39.29
N ASN A 197 71.09 -27.21 38.83
CA ASN A 197 71.20 -28.63 39.14
C ASN A 197 72.48 -29.24 38.55
N VAL A 198 72.87 -28.84 37.32
CA VAL A 198 74.13 -29.29 36.72
C VAL A 198 75.33 -28.73 37.49
N MET A 199 75.33 -27.45 37.86
CA MET A 199 76.42 -26.85 38.65
C MET A 199 76.50 -27.44 40.07
N GLY A 200 75.37 -27.76 40.70
CA GLY A 200 75.33 -28.43 41.99
C GLY A 200 75.92 -29.84 41.93
N LEU A 201 75.65 -30.58 40.85
CA LEU A 201 76.23 -31.90 40.63
C LEU A 201 77.74 -31.82 40.31
N LEU A 202 78.17 -30.84 39.52
CA LEU A 202 79.59 -30.64 39.18
C LEU A 202 80.45 -30.16 40.36
N ASN A 203 79.87 -29.42 41.32
CA ASN A 203 80.55 -29.05 42.57
C ASN A 203 80.46 -30.13 43.67
N SER A 204 79.71 -31.21 43.44
CA SER A 204 79.50 -32.31 44.41
C SER A 204 80.34 -33.57 44.13
N VAL A 205 81.23 -33.51 43.14
CA VAL A 205 82.27 -34.51 42.82
C VAL A 205 83.63 -33.86 43.08
#